data_AF-A0A316HEE6-F1
#
_entry.id   AF-A0A316HEE6-F1
#
_cell.length_a   1.000
_cell.length_b   1.000
_cell.length_c   1.000
_cell.angle_alpha   90.00
_cell.angle_beta   90.00
_cell.angle_gamma   90.00
#
_symmetry.space_group_name_H-M   'P 1'
#
loop_
_entity.id
_entity.type
_entity.pdbx_description
1 polymer ?
#
loop_
_entity_poly.entity_id
_entity_poly.type
_entity_poly.pdbx_seq_one_letter_code
_entity_poly.pdbx_strand_id
1 'polypeptide(L)'
;MKSIATISQQNNRQLLITRNNILAALAYFDMWDYPLTRGEIYLFLERKHGQNEFDQALTYLTNNKLIFRFDQFYSLKNDYMVAARRLKGNKKAAGLMTKAKEAGAFLIKFPYVRGIAISGSLSKNCADDNSDIDFFIITTANRLWLARTFMHLFKKLTFLVGKQHNYCMNYYVDEAQLQIVEKNIYTAIEVATIIPVEGDTTFENFYKANTWISDFLPNKCMRLATANPLRKHRIKSFIELLFNNRLGAWLDHTLMHITAGRWNKKTEQKKLNMRGAVMSMAAGRHFAKPAPENFQQRLIERYRLKLSGLLQEQEDSLMR
;
A
#
# COMPACT_ATOMS: atom_id res chain seq x y z
N MET A 1 4.74 -23.90 41.08
CA MET A 1 5.09 -24.70 39.88
C MET A 1 3.83 -24.89 39.05
N LYS A 2 3.73 -24.30 37.85
CA LYS A 2 2.63 -24.66 36.93
C LYS A 2 2.84 -26.13 36.51
N SER A 3 1.80 -26.95 36.54
CA SER A 3 1.86 -28.36 36.12
C SER A 3 2.36 -28.48 34.67
N ILE A 4 3.16 -29.51 34.38
CA ILE A 4 3.70 -29.82 33.03
C ILE A 4 2.58 -29.88 31.98
N ALA A 5 1.40 -30.38 32.36
CA ALA A 5 0.22 -30.43 31.49
C ALA A 5 -0.27 -29.02 31.10
N THR A 6 -0.27 -28.08 32.06
CA THR A 6 -0.68 -26.68 31.82
C THR A 6 0.30 -25.96 30.89
N ILE A 7 1.61 -26.25 31.02
CA ILE A 7 2.65 -25.68 30.16
C ILE A 7 2.53 -26.21 28.73
N SER A 8 2.31 -27.52 28.57
CA SER A 8 2.10 -28.16 27.26
C SER A 8 0.87 -27.61 26.53
N GLN A 9 -0.27 -27.49 27.24
CA GLN A 9 -1.51 -26.96 26.67
C GLN A 9 -1.38 -25.49 26.27
N GLN A 10 -0.67 -24.68 27.07
CA GLN A 10 -0.41 -23.28 26.76
C GLN A 10 0.48 -23.15 25.51
N ASN A 11 1.52 -23.97 25.38
CA ASN A 11 2.41 -23.99 24.21
C ASN A 11 1.67 -24.40 22.93
N ASN A 12 0.80 -25.42 23.00
CA ASN A 12 0.00 -25.85 21.84
C ASN A 12 -0.98 -24.78 21.36
N ARG A 13 -1.61 -24.06 22.30
CA ARG A 13 -2.50 -22.94 21.97
C ARG A 13 -1.74 -21.79 21.32
N GLN A 14 -0.57 -21.46 21.83
CA GLN A 14 0.29 -20.38 21.31
C GLN A 14 0.74 -20.72 19.87
N LEU A 15 1.21 -21.95 19.64
CA LEU A 15 1.55 -22.45 18.32
C LEU A 15 0.36 -22.46 17.35
N LEU A 16 -0.86 -22.75 17.81
CA LEU A 16 -2.08 -22.64 17.00
C LEU A 16 -2.33 -21.19 16.55
N ILE A 17 -2.25 -20.23 17.48
CA ILE A 17 -2.43 -18.81 17.16
C ILE A 17 -1.39 -18.34 16.12
N THR A 18 -0.13 -18.77 16.26
CA THR A 18 0.95 -18.45 15.34
C THR A 18 0.70 -19.02 13.95
N ARG A 19 0.28 -20.28 13.85
CA ARG A 19 -0.11 -20.92 12.58
C ARG A 19 -1.22 -20.13 11.88
N ASN A 20 -2.27 -19.77 12.62
CA ASN A 20 -3.39 -19.00 12.08
C ASN A 20 -2.95 -17.62 11.57
N ASN A 21 -2.01 -16.97 12.27
CA ASN A 21 -1.44 -15.69 11.83
C ASN A 21 -0.59 -15.82 10.56
N ILE A 22 0.17 -16.91 10.41
CA ILE A 22 0.92 -17.21 9.18
C ILE A 22 -0.05 -17.41 8.01
N LEU A 23 -1.11 -18.19 8.20
CA LEU A 23 -2.13 -18.41 7.18
C LEU A 23 -2.86 -17.12 6.81
N ALA A 24 -3.18 -16.26 7.78
CA ALA A 24 -3.76 -14.94 7.54
C ALA A 24 -2.87 -14.08 6.62
N ALA A 25 -1.57 -13.98 6.93
CA ALA A 25 -0.62 -13.25 6.09
C ALA A 25 -0.57 -13.84 4.67
N LEU A 26 -0.43 -15.16 4.52
CA LEU A 26 -0.39 -15.81 3.20
C LEU A 26 -1.71 -15.66 2.44
N ALA A 27 -2.85 -15.79 3.10
CA ALA A 27 -4.18 -15.66 2.51
C ALA A 27 -4.40 -14.29 1.89
N TYR A 28 -3.93 -13.23 2.56
CA TYR A 28 -4.01 -11.87 2.03
C TYR A 28 -3.25 -11.75 0.71
N PHE A 29 -1.98 -12.15 0.66
CA PHE A 29 -1.15 -11.98 -0.54
C PHE A 29 -1.50 -12.97 -1.67
N ASP A 30 -2.07 -14.13 -1.35
CA ASP A 30 -2.57 -15.08 -2.35
C ASP A 30 -3.80 -14.55 -3.12
N MET A 31 -4.41 -13.44 -2.71
CA MET A 31 -5.42 -12.74 -3.53
C MET A 31 -4.82 -12.17 -4.85
N TRP A 32 -3.49 -12.03 -4.92
CA TRP A 32 -2.74 -11.56 -6.09
C TRP A 32 -1.70 -12.58 -6.58
N ASP A 33 -1.86 -13.87 -6.25
CA ASP A 33 -0.90 -14.94 -6.61
C ASP A 33 0.55 -14.60 -6.20
N TYR A 34 0.70 -13.99 -5.04
CA TYR A 34 1.96 -13.43 -4.60
C TYR A 34 2.51 -14.23 -3.41
N PRO A 35 3.46 -15.15 -3.65
CA PRO A 35 4.03 -15.95 -2.58
C PRO A 35 5.05 -15.12 -1.79
N LEU A 36 5.12 -15.36 -0.49
CA LEU A 36 5.91 -14.58 0.45
C LEU A 36 7.20 -15.29 0.84
N THR A 37 8.26 -14.54 1.06
CA THR A 37 9.44 -15.05 1.76
C THR A 37 9.17 -15.24 3.26
N ARG A 38 9.96 -16.07 3.94
CA ARG A 38 9.89 -16.21 5.41
C ARG A 38 9.88 -14.85 6.13
N GLY A 39 10.78 -13.95 5.72
CA GLY A 39 10.89 -12.61 6.30
C GLY A 39 9.66 -11.74 6.06
N GLU A 40 9.08 -11.79 4.85
CA GLU A 40 7.85 -11.08 4.54
C GLU A 40 6.67 -11.60 5.37
N ILE A 41 6.50 -12.92 5.50
CA ILE A 41 5.45 -13.51 6.36
C ILE A 41 5.58 -12.94 7.77
N TYR A 42 6.78 -13.01 8.37
CA TYR A 42 7.02 -12.51 9.72
C TYR A 42 6.66 -11.03 9.87
N LEU A 43 7.02 -10.20 8.89
CA LEU A 43 6.71 -8.77 8.88
C LEU A 43 5.20 -8.47 8.77
N PHE A 44 4.43 -9.36 8.13
CA PHE A 44 2.99 -9.19 7.89
C PHE A 44 2.09 -9.98 8.86
N LEU A 45 2.66 -10.56 9.93
CA LEU A 45 1.85 -11.17 11.00
C LEU A 45 1.01 -10.10 11.71
N GLU A 46 -0.24 -10.43 12.01
CA GLU A 46 -1.16 -9.55 12.75
C GLU A 46 -0.83 -9.47 14.25
N ARG A 47 0.02 -10.39 14.74
CA ARG A 47 0.48 -10.45 16.13
C ARG A 47 1.99 -10.66 16.21
N LYS A 48 2.59 -10.20 17.31
CA LYS A 48 4.00 -10.49 17.62
C LYS A 48 4.14 -11.92 18.11
N HIS A 49 5.15 -12.59 17.59
CA HIS A 49 5.50 -13.96 17.94
C HIS A 49 7.01 -14.08 18.10
N GLY A 50 7.47 -14.99 18.94
CA GLY A 50 8.90 -15.30 19.04
C GLY A 50 9.40 -15.95 17.75
N GLN A 51 10.66 -15.71 17.36
CA GLN A 51 11.24 -16.29 16.14
C GLN A 51 11.16 -17.83 16.13
N ASN A 52 11.50 -18.47 17.25
CA ASN A 52 11.47 -19.93 17.38
C ASN A 52 10.03 -20.48 17.23
N GLU A 53 9.05 -19.84 17.87
CA GLU A 53 7.63 -20.24 17.75
C GLU A 53 7.14 -20.10 16.30
N PHE A 54 7.50 -18.99 15.66
CA PHE A 54 7.19 -18.75 14.25
C PHE A 54 7.81 -19.81 13.34
N ASP A 55 9.08 -20.17 13.55
CA ASP A 55 9.76 -21.19 12.76
C ASP A 55 9.17 -22.58 12.93
N GLN A 56 8.79 -22.95 14.16
CA GLN A 56 8.09 -24.19 14.45
C GLN A 56 6.72 -24.22 13.75
N ALA A 57 5.94 -23.14 13.82
CA ALA A 57 4.65 -23.03 13.16
C ALA A 57 4.77 -23.13 11.63
N LEU A 58 5.75 -22.44 11.04
CA LEU A 58 6.00 -22.46 9.60
C LEU A 58 6.42 -23.85 9.10
N THR A 59 7.29 -24.52 9.86
CA THR A 59 7.73 -25.89 9.58
C THR A 59 6.57 -26.87 9.68
N TYR A 60 5.74 -26.75 10.72
CA TYR A 60 4.54 -27.55 10.88
C TYR A 60 3.60 -27.41 9.67
N LEU A 61 3.28 -26.18 9.28
CA LEU A 61 2.38 -25.92 8.15
C LEU A 61 2.92 -26.51 6.84
N THR A 62 4.25 -26.47 6.65
CA THR A 62 4.92 -27.02 5.45
C THR A 62 4.90 -28.54 5.45
N ASN A 63 5.26 -29.18 6.57
CA ASN A 63 5.32 -30.64 6.69
C ASN A 63 3.93 -31.30 6.54
N ASN A 64 2.89 -30.62 7.02
CA ASN A 64 1.50 -31.08 6.88
C ASN A 64 0.85 -30.64 5.56
N LYS A 65 1.62 -30.06 4.62
CA LYS A 65 1.16 -29.64 3.29
C LYS A 65 -0.01 -28.65 3.30
N LEU A 66 -0.15 -27.89 4.38
CA LEU A 66 -1.11 -26.76 4.47
C LEU A 66 -0.56 -25.52 3.76
N ILE A 67 0.76 -25.41 3.64
CA ILE A 67 1.46 -24.44 2.80
C ILE A 67 2.56 -25.15 2.01
N PHE A 68 2.96 -24.55 0.88
CA PHE A 68 3.95 -25.10 -0.03
C PHE A 68 5.13 -24.16 -0.15
N ARG A 69 6.35 -24.72 -0.12
CA ARG A 69 7.59 -23.96 -0.25
C ARG A 69 8.23 -24.24 -1.61
N PHE A 70 8.55 -23.17 -2.33
CA PHE A 70 9.32 -23.18 -3.57
C PHE A 70 10.51 -22.24 -3.42
N ASP A 71 11.71 -22.80 -3.30
CA ASP A 71 12.95 -22.10 -2.94
C ASP A 71 12.82 -21.29 -1.64
N GLN A 72 12.75 -19.96 -1.77
CA GLN A 72 12.60 -19.00 -0.67
C GLN A 72 11.16 -18.55 -0.43
N PHE A 73 10.23 -18.95 -1.30
CA PHE A 73 8.85 -18.49 -1.27
C PHE A 73 7.90 -19.54 -0.69
N TYR A 74 6.90 -19.07 0.02
CA TYR A 74 5.82 -19.86 0.61
C TYR A 74 4.50 -19.42 -0.01
N SER A 75 3.65 -20.40 -0.32
CA SER A 75 2.39 -20.25 -1.03
C SER A 75 1.32 -21.14 -0.40
N LEU A 76 0.06 -20.74 -0.54
CA LEU A 76 -1.09 -21.61 -0.25
C LEU A 76 -1.38 -22.60 -1.38
N LYS A 77 -0.82 -22.36 -2.57
CA LYS A 77 -1.03 -23.18 -3.76
C LYS A 77 0.21 -24.02 -4.00
N ASN A 78 0.00 -25.32 -4.24
CA ASN A 78 1.04 -26.22 -4.73
C ASN A 78 1.30 -26.01 -6.23
N ASP A 79 1.72 -24.80 -6.60
CA ASP A 79 1.96 -24.39 -7.98
C ASP A 79 3.29 -23.63 -8.06
N TYR A 80 4.33 -24.25 -8.60
CA TYR A 80 5.64 -23.63 -8.78
C TYR A 80 5.60 -22.37 -9.65
N MET A 81 4.60 -22.22 -10.53
CA MET A 81 4.48 -21.05 -11.40
C MET A 81 4.24 -19.75 -10.63
N VAL A 82 3.70 -19.80 -9.40
CA VAL A 82 3.58 -18.59 -8.55
C VAL A 82 4.95 -18.03 -8.18
N ALA A 83 5.92 -18.90 -7.88
CA ALA A 83 7.30 -18.52 -7.57
C ALA A 83 8.04 -17.99 -8.80
N ALA A 84 7.86 -18.64 -9.96
CA ALA A 84 8.43 -18.17 -11.22
C ALA A 84 7.89 -16.78 -11.62
N ARG A 85 6.58 -16.54 -11.47
CA ARG A 85 5.96 -15.23 -11.70
C ARG A 85 6.50 -14.17 -10.73
N ARG A 86 6.64 -14.52 -9.45
CA ARG A 86 7.24 -13.64 -8.44
C ARG A 86 8.66 -13.22 -8.83
N LEU A 87 9.54 -14.16 -9.18
CA LEU A 87 10.91 -13.84 -9.60
C LEU A 87 10.96 -12.91 -10.82
N LYS A 88 10.16 -13.20 -11.85
CA LYS A 88 10.03 -12.34 -13.03
C LYS A 88 9.57 -10.94 -12.65
N GLY A 89 8.59 -10.84 -11.75
CA GLY A 89 8.06 -9.57 -11.27
C GLY A 89 9.08 -8.75 -10.48
N ASN A 90 9.87 -9.38 -9.62
CA ASN A 90 10.92 -8.72 -8.84
C ASN A 90 12.00 -8.11 -9.75
N LYS A 91 12.42 -8.86 -10.78
CA LYS A 91 13.42 -8.37 -11.73
C LYS A 91 12.93 -7.11 -12.47
N LYS A 92 11.66 -7.09 -12.87
CA LYS A 92 11.04 -5.90 -13.49
C LYS A 92 10.91 -4.75 -12.51
N ALA A 93 10.47 -5.03 -11.28
CA ALA A 93 10.31 -4.04 -10.23
C ALA A 93 11.64 -3.34 -9.90
N ALA A 94 12.75 -4.10 -9.86
CA ALA A 94 14.08 -3.55 -9.66
C ALA A 94 14.47 -2.53 -10.74
N GLY A 95 14.18 -2.82 -12.02
CA GLY A 95 14.42 -1.88 -13.12
C GLY A 95 13.51 -0.65 -13.09
N LEU A 96 12.24 -0.83 -12.71
CA LEU A 96 11.26 0.27 -12.64
C LEU A 96 11.47 1.18 -11.41
N MET A 97 12.05 0.65 -10.33
CA MET A 97 12.32 1.37 -9.09
C MET A 97 13.22 2.60 -9.31
N THR A 98 14.25 2.48 -10.17
CA THR A 98 15.13 3.61 -10.49
C THR A 98 14.36 4.75 -11.16
N LYS A 99 13.54 4.43 -12.18
CA LYS A 99 12.69 5.42 -12.87
C LYS A 99 11.68 6.06 -11.91
N ALA A 100 11.13 5.28 -10.97
CA ALA A 100 10.19 5.78 -9.99
C ALA A 100 10.83 6.78 -9.01
N LYS A 101 12.08 6.53 -8.59
CA LYS A 101 12.85 7.48 -7.77
C LYS A 101 13.16 8.77 -8.51
N GLU A 102 13.60 8.68 -9.77
CA GLU A 102 13.86 9.85 -10.62
C GLU A 102 12.60 10.69 -10.86
N ALA A 103 11.48 10.03 -11.18
CA ALA A 103 10.18 10.69 -11.33
C ALA A 103 9.74 11.33 -10.00
N GLY A 104 9.95 10.67 -8.85
CA GLY A 104 9.65 11.24 -7.54
C GLY A 104 10.45 12.50 -7.23
N ALA A 105 11.76 12.47 -7.50
CA ALA A 105 12.67 13.62 -7.36
C ALA A 105 12.33 14.78 -8.32
N PHE A 106 11.64 14.51 -9.42
CA PHE A 106 11.06 15.55 -10.27
C PHE A 106 9.74 16.09 -9.71
N LEU A 107 8.82 15.20 -9.29
CA LEU A 107 7.48 15.56 -8.82
C LEU A 107 7.50 16.42 -7.54
N ILE A 108 8.51 16.28 -6.67
CA ILE A 108 8.65 17.13 -5.47
C ILE A 108 8.82 18.63 -5.78
N LYS A 109 9.23 18.97 -7.01
CA LYS A 109 9.48 20.35 -7.45
C LYS A 109 8.20 21.12 -7.75
N PHE A 110 7.05 20.45 -7.84
CA PHE A 110 5.77 21.12 -8.09
C PHE A 110 5.34 21.97 -6.89
N PRO A 111 4.60 23.08 -7.13
CA PRO A 111 4.05 23.92 -6.07
C PRO A 111 3.25 23.09 -5.05
N TYR A 112 3.44 23.40 -3.77
CA TYR A 112 2.74 22.83 -2.63
C TYR A 112 2.99 21.35 -2.35
N VAL A 113 3.77 20.63 -3.16
CA VAL A 113 4.15 19.25 -2.85
C VAL A 113 5.16 19.24 -1.70
N ARG A 114 4.97 18.39 -0.70
CA ARG A 114 5.83 18.27 0.50
C ARG A 114 6.37 16.86 0.73
N GLY A 115 5.67 15.84 0.25
CA GLY A 115 6.17 14.47 0.28
C GLY A 115 5.81 13.71 -1.00
N ILE A 116 6.75 12.91 -1.49
CA ILE A 116 6.52 11.93 -2.57
C ILE A 116 7.00 10.56 -2.12
N ALA A 117 6.15 9.56 -2.29
CA ALA A 117 6.51 8.17 -2.09
C ALA A 117 5.96 7.25 -3.18
N ILE A 118 6.63 6.13 -3.38
CA ILE A 118 6.20 5.06 -4.27
C ILE A 118 5.21 4.17 -3.52
N SER A 119 4.11 3.82 -4.16
CA SER A 119 3.00 3.02 -3.60
C SER A 119 2.59 1.90 -4.56
N GLY A 120 1.45 1.25 -4.33
CA GLY A 120 0.92 0.22 -5.22
C GLY A 120 1.77 -1.05 -5.25
N SER A 121 1.78 -1.75 -6.39
CA SER A 121 2.52 -3.01 -6.56
C SER A 121 4.04 -2.83 -6.53
N LEU A 122 4.54 -1.73 -7.12
CA LEU A 122 5.97 -1.46 -7.20
C LEU A 122 6.61 -1.30 -5.81
N SER A 123 5.89 -0.66 -4.88
CA SER A 123 6.33 -0.52 -3.48
C SER A 123 6.51 -1.86 -2.74
N LYS A 124 5.85 -2.92 -3.25
CA LYS A 124 5.94 -4.29 -2.75
C LYS A 124 6.94 -5.11 -3.58
N ASN A 125 7.78 -4.50 -4.42
CA ASN A 125 8.71 -5.21 -5.29
C ASN A 125 8.01 -6.11 -6.33
N CYS A 126 6.85 -5.69 -6.85
CA CYS A 126 6.09 -6.42 -7.85
C CYS A 126 5.78 -5.54 -9.07
N ALA A 127 6.15 -5.99 -10.26
CA ALA A 127 5.82 -5.32 -11.51
C ALA A 127 5.63 -6.32 -12.67
N ASP A 128 4.76 -5.98 -13.60
CA ASP A 128 4.54 -6.65 -14.89
C ASP A 128 4.91 -5.71 -16.06
N ASP A 129 4.62 -6.11 -17.30
CA ASP A 129 4.94 -5.31 -18.49
C ASP A 129 4.10 -4.02 -18.62
N ASN A 130 2.97 -3.97 -17.92
CA ASN A 130 2.01 -2.87 -17.98
C ASN A 130 1.93 -2.09 -16.66
N SER A 131 2.95 -2.25 -15.80
CA SER A 131 2.91 -1.67 -14.46
C SER A 131 3.19 -0.18 -14.49
N ASP A 132 2.22 0.57 -13.97
CA ASP A 132 2.33 1.99 -13.73
C ASP A 132 3.18 2.29 -12.48
N ILE A 133 3.78 3.49 -12.43
CA ILE A 133 4.41 4.00 -11.21
C ILE A 133 3.40 4.81 -10.42
N ASP A 134 2.86 4.19 -9.36
CA ASP A 134 1.89 4.82 -8.45
C ASP A 134 2.58 5.64 -7.34
N PHE A 135 2.25 6.92 -7.27
CA PHE A 135 2.75 7.84 -6.25
C PHE A 135 1.70 8.15 -5.19
N PHE A 136 2.15 8.13 -3.93
CA PHE A 136 1.50 8.73 -2.78
C PHE A 136 2.10 10.11 -2.52
N ILE A 137 1.24 11.12 -2.41
CA ILE A 137 1.64 12.53 -2.45
C ILE A 137 1.08 13.24 -1.23
N ILE A 138 1.96 13.93 -0.51
CA ILE A 138 1.59 14.81 0.61
C ILE A 138 1.82 16.24 0.17
N THR A 139 0.82 17.08 0.39
CA THR A 139 0.84 18.50 0.01
C THR A 139 0.75 19.41 1.22
N THR A 140 1.09 20.69 1.05
CA THR A 140 0.83 21.71 2.05
C THR A 140 -0.66 21.78 2.39
N ALA A 141 -0.97 21.96 3.67
CA ALA A 141 -2.34 22.10 4.16
C ALA A 141 -3.17 23.09 3.31
N ASN A 142 -4.39 22.69 2.92
CA ASN A 142 -5.34 23.50 2.14
C ASN A 142 -4.84 23.95 0.76
N ARG A 143 -3.91 23.21 0.14
CA ARG A 143 -3.37 23.48 -1.20
C ARG A 143 -3.31 22.26 -2.10
N LEU A 144 -4.00 21.18 -1.71
CA LEU A 144 -3.99 19.89 -2.39
C LEU A 144 -4.48 20.01 -3.83
N TRP A 145 -5.57 20.73 -4.07
CA TRP A 145 -6.22 20.78 -5.36
C TRP A 145 -5.47 21.66 -6.35
N LEU A 146 -4.80 22.71 -5.87
CA LEU A 146 -3.82 23.47 -6.65
C LEU A 146 -2.63 22.59 -7.05
N ALA A 147 -1.98 21.93 -6.09
CA ALA A 147 -0.86 21.02 -6.35
C ALA A 147 -1.24 19.95 -7.38
N ARG A 148 -2.35 19.25 -7.11
CA ARG A 148 -2.90 18.20 -7.97
C ARG A 148 -3.15 18.72 -9.38
N THR A 149 -3.70 19.93 -9.52
CA THR A 149 -4.00 20.52 -10.83
C THR A 149 -2.73 20.82 -11.62
N PHE A 150 -1.72 21.43 -11.01
CA PHE A 150 -0.42 21.67 -11.67
C PHE A 150 0.23 20.36 -12.13
N MET A 151 0.25 19.35 -11.27
CA MET A 151 0.85 18.06 -11.60
C MET A 151 0.05 17.30 -12.67
N HIS A 152 -1.29 17.40 -12.67
CA HIS A 152 -2.12 16.79 -13.71
C HIS A 152 -2.04 17.53 -15.05
N LEU A 153 -1.84 18.85 -15.04
CA LEU A 153 -1.56 19.60 -16.27
C LEU A 153 -0.26 19.10 -16.90
N PHE A 154 0.80 18.93 -16.09
CA PHE A 154 2.04 18.30 -16.54
C PHE A 154 1.79 16.87 -17.06
N LYS A 155 1.05 16.03 -16.32
CA LYS A 155 0.74 14.66 -16.77
C LYS A 155 0.06 14.65 -18.13
N LYS A 156 -0.86 15.58 -18.41
CA LYS A 156 -1.48 15.70 -19.74
C LYS A 156 -0.44 15.95 -20.85
N LEU A 157 0.59 16.76 -20.58
CA LEU A 157 1.68 16.95 -21.53
C LEU A 157 2.50 15.66 -21.74
N THR A 158 2.64 14.82 -20.72
CA THR A 158 3.35 13.54 -20.86
C THR A 158 2.66 12.53 -21.79
N PHE A 159 1.34 12.65 -22.02
CA PHE A 159 0.64 11.83 -23.01
C PHE A 159 1.11 12.13 -24.44
N LEU A 160 1.49 13.39 -24.73
CA LEU A 160 1.97 13.80 -26.05
C LEU A 160 3.32 13.15 -26.42
N VAL A 161 4.06 12.70 -25.41
CA VAL A 161 5.38 12.05 -25.57
C VAL A 161 5.39 10.59 -25.11
N GLY A 162 4.21 10.00 -24.85
CA GLY A 162 4.07 8.59 -24.47
C GLY A 162 4.64 8.21 -23.10
N LYS A 163 4.83 9.17 -22.17
CA LYS A 163 5.45 8.93 -20.84
C LYS A 163 4.44 8.93 -19.67
N GLN A 164 3.14 8.83 -19.94
CA GLN A 164 2.08 8.96 -18.94
C GLN A 164 2.13 7.91 -17.81
N HIS A 165 2.61 6.70 -18.10
CA HIS A 165 2.69 5.57 -17.17
C HIS A 165 3.75 5.76 -16.07
N ASN A 166 4.70 6.68 -16.29
CA ASN A 166 5.75 7.01 -15.32
C ASN A 166 5.27 7.98 -14.24
N TYR A 167 4.06 8.55 -14.36
CA TYR A 167 3.56 9.62 -13.51
C TYR A 167 2.10 9.36 -13.07
N CYS A 168 1.85 8.21 -12.44
CA CYS A 168 0.54 7.91 -11.86
C CYS A 168 0.43 8.46 -10.44
N MET A 169 -0.22 9.61 -10.31
CA MET A 169 -0.44 10.29 -9.03
C MET A 169 -1.70 9.74 -8.38
N ASN A 170 -1.57 8.60 -7.71
CA ASN A 170 -2.70 7.76 -7.30
C ASN A 170 -3.40 8.30 -6.06
N TYR A 171 -2.65 8.75 -5.05
CA TYR A 171 -3.20 9.11 -3.75
C TYR A 171 -2.63 10.45 -3.26
N TYR A 172 -3.51 11.36 -2.87
CA TYR A 172 -3.16 12.65 -2.29
C TYR A 172 -3.74 12.79 -0.89
N VAL A 173 -2.93 13.33 0.03
CA VAL A 173 -3.35 13.94 1.29
C VAL A 173 -2.66 15.29 1.46
N ASP A 174 -3.11 16.09 2.42
CA ASP A 174 -2.40 17.31 2.83
C ASP A 174 -1.99 17.27 4.31
N GLU A 175 -1.13 18.21 4.69
CA GLU A 175 -0.62 18.34 6.07
C GLU A 175 -1.72 18.63 7.10
N ALA A 176 -2.93 19.06 6.70
CA ALA A 176 -4.04 19.25 7.64
C ALA A 176 -4.72 17.92 8.00
N GLN A 177 -4.65 16.90 7.14
CA GLN A 177 -5.24 15.58 7.40
C GLN A 177 -4.32 14.45 6.91
N LEU A 178 -3.20 14.25 7.61
CA LEU A 178 -2.26 13.16 7.32
C LEU A 178 -2.77 11.76 7.70
N GLN A 179 -3.67 11.67 8.69
CA GLN A 179 -4.20 10.38 9.12
C GLN A 179 -5.14 9.81 8.05
N ILE A 180 -4.89 8.56 7.66
CA ILE A 180 -5.77 7.80 6.79
C ILE A 180 -7.03 7.39 7.56
N VAL A 181 -8.19 7.66 6.97
CA VAL A 181 -9.50 7.46 7.60
C VAL A 181 -9.88 5.98 7.63
N GLU A 182 -9.66 5.26 6.53
CA GLU A 182 -9.95 3.83 6.45
C GLU A 182 -8.89 3.04 7.23
N LYS A 183 -9.31 2.34 8.29
CA LYS A 183 -8.44 1.54 9.16
C LYS A 183 -8.80 0.07 9.05
N ASN A 184 -8.14 -0.63 8.13
CA ASN A 184 -8.32 -2.05 7.87
C ASN A 184 -7.00 -2.69 7.41
N ILE A 185 -6.95 -4.02 7.30
CA ILE A 185 -5.71 -4.72 6.92
C ILE A 185 -5.18 -4.28 5.54
N TYR A 186 -6.06 -4.00 4.58
CA TYR A 186 -5.65 -3.53 3.25
C TYR A 186 -4.93 -2.18 3.32
N THR A 187 -5.54 -1.21 3.97
CA THR A 187 -4.97 0.14 4.16
C THR A 187 -3.72 0.12 5.03
N ALA A 188 -3.67 -0.72 6.07
CA ALA A 188 -2.47 -0.92 6.87
C ALA A 188 -1.30 -1.42 6.00
N ILE A 189 -1.52 -2.44 5.16
CA ILE A 189 -0.49 -2.96 4.24
C ILE A 189 -0.11 -1.92 3.20
N GLU A 190 -1.06 -1.19 2.62
CA GLU A 190 -0.75 -0.11 1.68
C GLU A 190 0.16 0.92 2.35
N VAL A 191 -0.20 1.46 3.51
CA VAL A 191 0.61 2.49 4.17
C VAL A 191 1.96 1.94 4.63
N ALA A 192 2.02 0.71 5.15
CA ALA A 192 3.24 0.10 5.65
C ALA A 192 4.22 -0.36 4.54
N THR A 193 3.77 -0.39 3.28
CA THR A 193 4.61 -0.74 2.12
C THR A 193 5.03 0.46 1.29
N ILE A 194 4.46 1.64 1.51
CA ILE A 194 4.89 2.89 0.86
C ILE A 194 6.41 3.08 1.05
N ILE A 195 7.09 3.51 -0.01
CA ILE A 195 8.54 3.82 -0.02
C ILE A 195 8.72 5.33 -0.20
N PRO A 196 8.99 6.09 0.89
CA PRO A 196 9.32 7.51 0.80
C PRO A 196 10.55 7.77 -0.06
N VAL A 197 10.46 8.76 -0.96
CA VAL A 197 11.56 9.19 -1.84
C VAL A 197 11.98 10.62 -1.51
N GLU A 198 11.02 11.50 -1.27
CA GLU A 198 11.25 12.92 -0.98
C GLU A 198 10.34 13.38 0.15
N GLY A 199 10.85 14.22 1.05
CA GLY A 199 10.11 14.78 2.18
C GLY A 199 10.19 13.97 3.46
N ASP A 200 11.41 13.75 3.96
CA ASP A 200 11.70 13.02 5.20
C ASP A 200 10.83 13.44 6.41
N THR A 201 10.85 14.72 6.81
CA THR A 201 10.07 15.24 7.95
C THR A 201 8.57 15.12 7.70
N THR A 202 8.13 15.30 6.44
CA THR A 202 6.72 15.15 6.06
C THR A 202 6.26 13.70 6.23
N PHE A 203 7.07 12.72 5.83
CA PHE A 203 6.76 11.30 6.04
C PHE A 203 6.89 10.88 7.50
N GLU A 204 7.78 11.50 8.27
CA GLU A 204 7.86 11.28 9.73
C GLU A 204 6.53 11.67 10.39
N ASN A 205 6.02 12.86 10.08
CA ASN A 205 4.72 13.32 10.58
C ASN A 205 3.57 12.44 10.09
N PHE A 206 3.62 11.98 8.84
CA PHE A 206 2.62 11.07 8.29
C PHE A 206 2.59 9.74 9.05
N TYR A 207 3.74 9.14 9.35
CA TYR A 207 3.79 7.90 10.12
C TYR A 207 3.37 8.11 11.58
N LYS A 208 3.73 9.24 12.22
CA LYS A 208 3.22 9.61 13.54
C LYS A 208 1.69 9.73 13.57
N ALA A 209 1.07 10.26 12.52
CA ALA A 209 -0.39 10.35 12.42
C ALA A 209 -1.08 8.99 12.19
N ASN A 210 -0.33 7.96 11.76
CA ASN A 210 -0.84 6.65 11.37
C ASN A 210 -0.27 5.51 12.23
N THR A 211 -0.04 5.76 13.52
CA THR A 211 0.45 4.75 14.47
C THR A 211 -0.47 3.53 14.61
N TRP A 212 -1.78 3.69 14.35
CA TRP A 212 -2.77 2.61 14.34
C TRP A 212 -2.40 1.42 13.44
N ILE A 213 -1.49 1.60 12.47
CA ILE A 213 -0.97 0.51 11.64
C ILE A 213 -0.33 -0.60 12.48
N SER A 214 0.28 -0.26 13.62
CA SER A 214 0.88 -1.27 14.50
C SER A 214 -0.13 -2.25 15.09
N ASP A 215 -1.41 -1.88 15.12
CA ASP A 215 -2.49 -2.76 15.60
C ASP A 215 -2.79 -3.87 14.58
N PHE A 216 -2.43 -3.66 13.31
CA PHE A 216 -2.56 -4.64 12.23
C PHE A 216 -1.24 -5.32 11.85
N LEU A 217 -0.11 -4.61 11.93
CA LEU A 217 1.19 -5.09 11.44
C LEU A 217 2.30 -4.78 12.47
N PRO A 218 2.27 -5.37 13.67
CA PRO A 218 3.15 -5.01 14.78
C PRO A 218 4.64 -5.30 14.56
N ASN A 219 4.99 -6.14 13.58
CA ASN A 219 6.38 -6.45 13.22
C ASN A 219 6.94 -5.52 12.15
N LYS A 220 6.10 -4.68 11.52
CA LYS A 220 6.50 -3.82 10.41
C LYS A 220 6.99 -2.47 10.93
N CYS A 221 8.27 -2.19 10.72
CA CYS A 221 8.83 -0.87 10.96
C CYS A 221 8.66 0.03 9.73
N MET A 222 8.13 1.24 9.94
CA MET A 222 7.95 2.22 8.88
C MET A 222 9.32 2.79 8.46
N ARG A 223 9.68 2.66 7.18
CA ARG A 223 11.01 3.02 6.67
C ARG A 223 11.07 4.51 6.34
N LEU A 224 11.61 5.31 7.26
CA LEU A 224 11.88 6.74 7.01
C LEU A 224 13.19 6.99 6.26
N ALA A 225 14.17 6.10 6.42
CA ALA A 225 15.55 6.30 6.01
C ALA A 225 15.81 6.44 4.50
N THR A 226 14.78 6.39 3.65
CA THR A 226 14.90 6.47 2.20
C THR A 226 14.53 7.83 1.61
N ALA A 227 13.88 8.71 2.38
CA ALA A 227 13.47 10.01 1.88
C ALA A 227 14.59 11.06 1.97
N ASN A 228 14.76 11.84 0.90
CA ASN A 228 15.59 13.03 0.92
C ASN A 228 14.89 14.18 1.66
N PRO A 229 15.65 15.08 2.31
CA PRO A 229 15.09 16.29 2.90
C PRO A 229 14.53 17.23 1.84
N LEU A 230 13.46 17.94 2.21
CA LEU A 230 12.83 18.93 1.35
C LEU A 230 13.81 20.05 0.96
N ARG A 231 14.09 20.18 -0.33
CA ARG A 231 14.90 21.27 -0.88
C ARG A 231 14.01 22.45 -1.28
N LYS A 232 14.55 23.67 -1.09
CA LYS A 232 13.93 24.90 -1.59
C LYS A 232 14.12 24.99 -3.09
N HIS A 233 13.04 25.24 -3.83
CA HIS A 233 13.06 25.46 -5.27
C HIS A 233 12.49 26.85 -5.58
N ARG A 234 13.24 27.70 -6.28
CA ARG A 234 12.85 29.11 -6.50
C ARG A 234 11.53 29.26 -7.25
N ILE A 235 11.35 28.50 -8.35
CA ILE A 235 10.12 28.51 -9.16
C ILE A 235 8.92 28.05 -8.33
N LYS A 236 9.09 26.96 -7.58
CA LYS A 236 8.09 26.44 -6.65
C LYS A 236 7.66 27.53 -5.65
N SER A 237 8.63 28.16 -4.98
CA SER A 237 8.36 29.21 -3.99
C SER A 237 7.69 30.44 -4.60
N PHE A 238 8.06 30.83 -5.82
CA PHE A 238 7.42 31.95 -6.51
C PHE A 238 5.95 31.67 -6.84
N ILE A 239 5.64 30.50 -7.41
CA ILE A 239 4.25 30.13 -7.71
C ILE A 239 3.44 30.02 -6.40
N GLU A 240 4.02 29.42 -5.36
CA GLU A 240 3.36 29.36 -4.06
C GLU A 240 3.05 30.77 -3.51
N LEU A 241 3.96 31.73 -3.65
CA LEU A 241 3.72 33.12 -3.24
C LEU A 241 2.53 33.75 -3.97
N LEU A 242 2.41 33.54 -5.28
CA LEU A 242 1.30 34.07 -6.08
C LEU A 242 -0.08 33.57 -5.64
N PHE A 243 -0.15 32.34 -5.13
CA PHE A 243 -1.40 31.69 -4.71
C PHE A 243 -1.54 31.56 -3.18
N ASN A 244 -0.62 32.15 -2.40
CA ASN A 244 -0.71 32.22 -0.93
C ASN A 244 -1.56 33.40 -0.48
N ASN A 245 -2.78 33.50 -1.03
CA ASN A 245 -3.75 34.54 -0.73
C ASN A 245 -5.18 33.96 -0.78
N ARG A 246 -6.19 34.84 -0.59
CA ARG A 246 -7.60 34.45 -0.64
C ARG A 246 -8.02 33.90 -2.01
N LEU A 247 -7.43 34.41 -3.10
CA LEU A 247 -7.70 33.91 -4.44
C LEU A 247 -7.22 32.47 -4.59
N GLY A 248 -6.01 32.14 -4.12
CA GLY A 248 -5.52 30.76 -4.16
C GLY A 248 -6.35 29.80 -3.30
N ALA A 249 -6.84 30.25 -2.14
CA ALA A 249 -7.77 29.44 -1.34
C ALA A 249 -9.11 29.20 -2.06
N TRP A 250 -9.66 30.23 -2.70
CA TRP A 250 -10.86 30.12 -3.52
C TRP A 250 -10.65 29.20 -4.74
N LEU A 251 -9.50 29.30 -5.41
CA LEU A 251 -9.14 28.45 -6.54
C LEU A 251 -9.00 26.99 -6.12
N ASP A 252 -8.32 26.70 -5.01
CA ASP A 252 -8.18 25.33 -4.49
C ASP A 252 -9.56 24.68 -4.26
N HIS A 253 -10.45 25.39 -3.57
CA HIS A 253 -11.82 24.93 -3.33
C HIS A 253 -12.62 24.75 -4.63
N THR A 254 -12.52 25.69 -5.56
CA THR A 254 -13.21 25.61 -6.86
C THR A 254 -12.70 24.44 -7.70
N LEU A 255 -11.39 24.21 -7.74
CA LEU A 255 -10.76 23.10 -8.46
C LEU A 255 -11.15 21.74 -7.89
N MET A 256 -11.33 21.64 -6.57
CA MET A 256 -11.93 20.47 -5.93
C MET A 256 -13.30 20.16 -6.50
N HIS A 257 -14.23 21.12 -6.44
CA HIS A 257 -15.62 20.92 -6.88
C HIS A 257 -15.71 20.58 -8.37
N ILE A 258 -14.97 21.27 -9.22
CA ILE A 258 -14.90 20.97 -10.66
C ILE A 258 -14.41 19.54 -10.88
N THR A 259 -13.37 19.13 -10.16
CA THR A 259 -12.78 17.80 -10.33
C THR A 259 -13.71 16.71 -9.80
N ALA A 260 -14.30 16.90 -8.62
CA ALA A 260 -15.28 15.99 -8.02
C ALA A 260 -16.48 15.81 -8.95
N GLY A 261 -17.09 16.90 -9.44
CA GLY A 261 -18.23 16.83 -10.36
C GLY A 261 -17.90 16.10 -11.66
N ARG A 262 -16.71 16.31 -12.23
CA ARG A 262 -16.25 15.58 -13.42
C ARG A 262 -16.08 14.08 -13.15
N TRP A 263 -15.62 13.68 -11.97
CA TRP A 263 -15.49 12.28 -11.60
C TRP A 263 -16.84 11.63 -11.30
N ASN A 264 -17.72 12.30 -10.57
CA ASN A 264 -19.08 11.84 -10.31
C ASN A 264 -19.82 11.53 -11.62
N LYS A 265 -19.75 12.43 -12.60
CA LYS A 265 -20.33 12.20 -13.93
C LYS A 265 -19.76 10.94 -14.61
N LYS A 266 -18.46 10.64 -14.46
CA LYS A 266 -17.87 9.40 -15.02
C LYS A 266 -18.38 8.15 -14.30
N THR A 267 -18.54 8.23 -12.98
CA THR A 267 -19.05 7.14 -12.14
C THR A 267 -20.52 6.86 -12.44
N GLU A 268 -21.36 7.90 -12.53
CA GLU A 268 -22.76 7.80 -12.94
C GLU A 268 -22.92 7.18 -14.34
N GLN A 269 -22.03 7.57 -15.27
CA GLN A 269 -21.96 6.99 -16.61
C GLN A 269 -21.37 5.57 -16.65
N LYS A 270 -21.00 4.98 -15.50
CA LYS A 270 -20.36 3.66 -15.38
C LYS A 270 -19.16 3.48 -16.30
N LYS A 271 -18.41 4.56 -16.57
CA LYS A 271 -17.21 4.48 -17.41
C LYS A 271 -16.19 3.56 -16.76
N LEU A 272 -15.60 2.66 -17.55
CA LEU A 272 -14.64 1.68 -17.07
C LEU A 272 -13.20 2.18 -17.25
N ASN A 273 -12.33 1.80 -16.32
CA ASN A 273 -10.89 1.95 -16.49
C ASN A 273 -10.31 0.81 -17.35
N MET A 274 -9.00 0.84 -17.62
CA MET A 274 -8.32 -0.19 -18.43
C MET A 274 -8.40 -1.60 -17.83
N ARG A 275 -8.76 -1.73 -16.54
CA ARG A 275 -8.92 -3.01 -15.82
C ARG A 275 -10.39 -3.44 -15.72
N GLY A 276 -11.30 -2.77 -16.44
CA GLY A 276 -12.74 -3.09 -16.45
C GLY A 276 -13.49 -2.69 -15.18
N ALA A 277 -12.88 -1.93 -14.27
CA ALA A 277 -13.55 -1.43 -13.07
C ALA A 277 -14.15 -0.05 -13.31
N VAL A 278 -15.32 0.23 -12.71
CA VAL A 278 -15.97 1.55 -12.78
C VAL A 278 -15.02 2.61 -12.22
N MET A 279 -14.82 3.67 -13.00
CA MET A 279 -14.02 4.82 -12.61
C MET A 279 -14.71 5.59 -11.50
N SER A 280 -14.11 5.62 -10.32
CA SER A 280 -14.57 6.41 -9.18
C SER A 280 -13.39 6.99 -8.41
N MET A 281 -13.61 8.16 -7.81
CA MET A 281 -12.59 8.86 -7.03
C MET A 281 -13.27 9.53 -5.84
N ALA A 282 -12.74 9.30 -4.65
CA ALA A 282 -13.12 10.04 -3.46
C ALA A 282 -12.36 11.38 -3.46
N ALA A 283 -13.10 12.47 -3.43
CA ALA A 283 -12.60 13.84 -3.43
C ALA A 283 -13.09 14.55 -2.17
N GLY A 284 -12.15 14.98 -1.32
CA GLY A 284 -12.44 15.79 -0.15
C GLY A 284 -11.50 16.99 -0.08
N ARG A 285 -11.73 17.87 0.90
CA ARG A 285 -10.89 19.07 1.08
C ARG A 285 -9.41 18.72 1.27
N HIS A 286 -9.14 17.62 1.96
CA HIS A 286 -7.79 17.21 2.37
C HIS A 286 -7.32 15.87 1.75
N PHE A 287 -8.07 15.31 0.79
CA PHE A 287 -7.66 14.08 0.11
C PHE A 287 -8.20 14.00 -1.33
N ALA A 288 -7.45 13.31 -2.19
CA ALA A 288 -7.93 12.87 -3.51
C ALA A 288 -7.36 11.48 -3.81
N LYS A 289 -8.24 10.47 -3.93
CA LYS A 289 -7.86 9.05 -4.01
C LYS A 289 -8.90 8.21 -4.75
N PRO A 290 -8.60 7.00 -5.21
CA PRO A 290 -9.62 6.06 -5.71
C PRO A 290 -10.69 5.82 -4.64
N ALA A 291 -11.96 5.71 -5.04
CA ALA A 291 -13.02 5.51 -4.06
C ALA A 291 -12.93 4.11 -3.40
N PRO A 292 -12.98 4.02 -2.05
CA PRO A 292 -12.73 2.77 -1.35
C PRO A 292 -13.89 1.77 -1.44
N GLU A 293 -15.13 2.25 -1.53
CA GLU A 293 -16.37 1.49 -1.32
C GLU A 293 -16.44 0.21 -2.18
N ASN A 294 -16.22 0.33 -3.48
CA ASN A 294 -16.40 -0.83 -4.37
C ASN A 294 -15.23 -1.82 -4.35
N PHE A 295 -14.01 -1.32 -4.15
CA PHE A 295 -12.81 -2.17 -4.25
C PHE A 295 -12.42 -2.77 -2.90
N GLN A 296 -12.29 -1.94 -1.86
CA GLN A 296 -11.81 -2.40 -0.56
C GLN A 296 -12.79 -3.35 0.12
N GLN A 297 -14.10 -3.08 0.04
CA GLN A 297 -15.10 -3.94 0.68
C GLN A 297 -15.10 -5.35 0.08
N ARG A 298 -15.10 -5.47 -1.26
CA ARG A 298 -15.04 -6.77 -1.95
C ARG A 298 -13.74 -7.51 -1.66
N LEU A 299 -12.63 -6.78 -1.58
CA LEU A 299 -11.32 -7.36 -1.27
C LEU A 299 -11.29 -7.92 0.15
N ILE A 300 -11.78 -7.16 1.14
CA ILE A 300 -11.83 -7.59 2.55
C ILE A 300 -12.75 -8.80 2.71
N GLU A 301 -13.89 -8.82 2.01
CA GLU A 301 -14.81 -9.96 2.09
C GLU A 301 -14.20 -11.23 1.48
N ARG A 302 -13.56 -11.10 0.32
CA ARG A 302 -12.82 -12.21 -0.30
C ARG A 302 -11.69 -12.73 0.60
N TYR A 303 -10.98 -11.82 1.28
CA TYR A 303 -9.95 -12.18 2.24
C TYR A 303 -10.53 -12.98 3.42
N ARG A 304 -11.64 -12.51 4.01
CA ARG A 304 -12.30 -13.19 5.13
C ARG A 304 -12.75 -14.60 4.79
N LEU A 305 -13.46 -14.77 3.67
CA LEU A 305 -13.95 -16.07 3.21
C LEU A 305 -12.81 -17.05 2.96
N LYS A 306 -11.69 -16.57 2.40
CA LYS A 306 -10.51 -17.39 2.18
C LYS A 306 -9.86 -17.82 3.50
N LEU A 307 -9.68 -16.87 4.42
CA LEU A 307 -9.07 -17.16 5.71
C LEU A 307 -9.92 -18.14 6.52
N SER A 308 -11.23 -17.97 6.57
CA SER A 308 -12.11 -18.91 7.27
C SER A 308 -12.01 -20.33 6.73
N GLY A 309 -11.94 -20.50 5.40
CA GLY A 309 -11.75 -21.81 4.78
C GLY A 309 -10.43 -22.47 5.18
N LEU A 310 -9.33 -21.72 5.16
CA LEU A 310 -8.01 -22.25 5.55
C LEU A 310 -7.93 -22.64 7.03
N LEU A 311 -8.56 -21.87 7.91
CA LEU A 311 -8.60 -22.18 9.33
C LEU A 311 -9.43 -23.44 9.61
N GLN A 312 -10.54 -23.62 8.89
CA GLN A 312 -11.35 -24.84 8.98
C GLN A 312 -10.59 -26.08 8.49
N GLU A 313 -9.88 -25.99 7.35
CA GLU A 313 -9.03 -27.08 6.85
C GLU A 313 -7.92 -27.45 7.84
N GLN A 314 -7.33 -26.46 8.52
CA GLN A 314 -6.33 -26.70 9.55
C GLN A 314 -6.93 -27.40 10.79
N GLU A 315 -8.12 -27.00 11.23
CA GLU A 315 -8.83 -27.65 12.34
C GLU A 315 -9.19 -29.10 12.01
N ASP A 316 -9.70 -29.36 10.80
CA ASP A 316 -10.00 -30.71 10.32
C ASP A 316 -8.74 -31.58 10.26
N SER A 317 -7.60 -31.02 9.87
CA SER A 317 -6.30 -31.71 9.87
C SER A 317 -5.77 -32.02 11.28
N LEU A 318 -6.22 -31.31 12.32
CA LEU A 318 -5.84 -31.60 13.71
C LEU A 318 -6.70 -32.70 14.34
N MET A 319 -7.89 -32.94 13.78
CA MET A 319 -8.85 -33.93 14.27
C MET A 319 -8.71 -35.31 13.59
N ARG A 320 -7.87 -35.42 12.55
CA ARG A 320 -7.51 -36.66 11.85
C ARG A 320 -6.19 -37.21 12.36
#